data_AF-A0A1H3SIN2-F1
#
_entry.id   AF-A0A1H3SIN2-F1
#
_cell.length_a   1.000
_cell.length_b   1.000
_cell.length_c   1.000
_cell.angle_alpha   90.00
_cell.angle_beta   90.00
_cell.angle_gamma   90.00
#
_symmetry.space_group_name_H-M   'P 1'
#
loop_
_entity.id
_entity.type
_entity.pdbx_description
1 polymer ?
#
loop_
_entity_poly.entity_id
_entity_poly.type
_entity_poly.pdbx_seq_one_letter_code
_entity_poly.pdbx_strand_id
1 'polypeptide(L)'
;MPRTTPAGRFAELVGEPPLTYLTDWRMTLAAGQLAESTASAAAIAHRVGYADALGFSAAFKRFHGVSPSKYRQDAWCAARCGQST
;
A
#
# COMPACT_ATOMS: atom_id res chain seq x y z
N MET A 1 20.03 -24.08 -13.72
CA MET A 1 18.68 -23.59 -14.05
C MET A 1 18.56 -22.13 -13.60
N PRO A 2 18.37 -21.15 -14.48
CA PRO A 2 18.13 -19.76 -14.08
C PRO A 2 16.63 -19.55 -13.79
N ARG A 3 16.30 -18.96 -12.64
CA ARG A 3 14.94 -18.51 -12.32
C ARG A 3 14.73 -17.11 -12.89
N THR A 4 14.32 -17.00 -14.14
CA THR A 4 13.94 -15.71 -14.72
C THR A 4 12.51 -15.37 -14.28
N THR A 5 12.38 -14.44 -13.35
CA THR A 5 11.08 -13.89 -12.94
C THR A 5 10.50 -13.08 -14.11
N PRO A 6 9.25 -13.31 -14.57
CA PRO A 6 8.69 -12.57 -15.69
C PRO A 6 8.24 -11.18 -15.24
N ALA A 7 9.19 -10.24 -15.13
CA ALA A 7 8.93 -8.81 -14.94
C ALA A 7 8.69 -8.06 -16.27
N GLY A 8 8.76 -8.76 -17.42
CA GLY A 8 8.82 -8.13 -18.74
C GLY A 8 7.48 -7.72 -19.35
N ARG A 9 6.37 -8.44 -19.12
CA ARG A 9 5.14 -8.22 -19.92
C ARG A 9 4.24 -7.05 -19.49
N PHE A 10 4.52 -6.43 -18.35
CA PHE A 10 3.71 -5.29 -17.88
C PHE A 10 4.28 -3.94 -18.33
N ALA A 11 5.55 -3.90 -18.77
CA ALA A 11 6.23 -2.69 -19.21
C ALA A 11 5.82 -2.22 -20.61
N GLU A 12 5.38 -3.14 -21.47
CA GLU A 12 5.12 -2.86 -22.89
C GLU A 12 3.80 -2.13 -23.17
N LEU A 13 2.88 -2.05 -22.20
CA LEU A 13 1.52 -1.54 -22.43
C LEU A 13 1.27 -0.08 -21.98
N VAL A 14 2.17 0.53 -21.18
CA VAL A 14 1.83 1.78 -20.45
C VAL A 14 2.77 2.96 -20.74
N GLY A 15 3.90 2.79 -21.44
CA GLY A 15 4.71 3.91 -21.96
C GLY A 15 5.46 4.77 -20.92
N GLU A 16 5.22 4.57 -19.62
CA GLU A 16 5.89 5.18 -18.47
C GLU A 16 6.44 4.03 -17.60
N PRO A 17 7.60 4.14 -16.89
CA PRO A 17 8.19 3.01 -16.18
C PRO A 17 7.17 2.31 -15.27
N PRO A 18 6.82 1.04 -15.54
CA PRO A 18 5.61 0.38 -15.00
C PRO A 18 5.61 0.27 -13.48
N LEU A 19 6.77 0.37 -12.84
CA LEU A 19 6.90 0.22 -11.39
C LEU A 19 6.36 1.42 -10.63
N THR A 20 6.47 2.65 -11.14
CA THR A 20 6.11 3.84 -10.37
C THR A 20 4.59 4.02 -10.30
N TYR A 21 3.91 3.87 -11.44
CA TYR A 21 2.44 3.97 -11.51
C TYR A 21 1.73 2.83 -10.76
N LEU A 22 2.25 1.60 -10.87
CA LEU A 22 1.73 0.49 -10.07
C LEU A 22 1.97 0.69 -8.58
N THR A 23 3.11 1.29 -8.19
CA THR A 23 3.36 1.60 -6.79
C THR A 23 2.36 2.62 -6.27
N ASP A 24 2.07 3.67 -7.04
CA ASP A 24 1.05 4.68 -6.70
C ASP A 24 -0.33 4.04 -6.49
N TRP A 25 -0.79 3.23 -7.46
CA TRP A 25 -2.08 2.56 -7.37
C TRP A 25 -2.15 1.56 -6.21
N ARG A 26 -1.07 0.79 -5.96
CA ARG A 26 -0.96 -0.15 -4.83
C ARG A 26 -0.96 0.58 -3.49
N MET A 27 -0.34 1.76 -3.40
CA MET A 27 -0.33 2.57 -2.18
C MET A 27 -1.67 3.23 -1.91
N THR A 28 -2.40 3.61 -2.96
CA THR A 28 -3.79 4.11 -2.86
C THR A 28 -4.75 3.02 -2.38
N LEU A 29 -4.66 1.81 -2.96
CA LEU A 29 -5.42 0.63 -2.49
C LEU A 29 -5.09 0.27 -1.04
N ALA A 30 -3.80 0.31 -0.67
CA ALA A 30 -3.38 0.02 0.68
C ALA A 30 -3.92 1.04 1.70
N ALA A 31 -3.99 2.32 1.33
CA ALA A 31 -4.57 3.37 2.17
C ALA A 31 -6.08 3.14 2.41
N GLY A 32 -6.83 2.77 1.38
CA GLY A 32 -8.23 2.40 1.51
C GLY A 32 -8.43 1.19 2.45
N GLN A 33 -7.62 0.14 2.28
CA GLN A 33 -7.66 -1.03 3.16
C GLN A 33 -7.24 -0.72 4.61
N LEU A 34 -6.32 0.22 4.82
CA LEU A 34 -5.89 0.65 6.15
C LEU A 34 -6.96 1.44 6.90
N ALA A 35 -7.81 2.17 6.17
CA ALA A 35 -8.91 2.93 6.74
C ALA A 35 -10.13 2.04 7.04
N GLU A 36 -10.48 1.14 6.12
CA GLU A 36 -11.66 0.27 6.24
C GLU A 36 -11.40 -0.96 7.13
N SER A 37 -10.17 -1.49 7.14
CA SER A 37 -9.86 -2.76 7.79
C SER A 37 -9.04 -2.62 9.06
N THR A 38 -9.34 -3.47 10.04
CA THR A 38 -8.53 -3.67 11.25
C THR A 38 -7.37 -4.65 11.03
N ALA A 39 -7.21 -5.18 9.81
CA ALA A 39 -6.14 -6.11 9.45
C ALA A 39 -4.75 -5.53 9.71
N SER A 40 -3.76 -6.38 10.04
CA SER A 40 -2.39 -5.93 10.29
C SER A 40 -1.74 -5.34 9.02
N ALA A 41 -0.76 -4.45 9.18
CA ALA A 41 0.00 -3.90 8.06
C ALA A 41 0.69 -5.02 7.24
N ALA A 42 1.05 -6.14 7.87
CA ALA A 42 1.57 -7.33 7.20
C ALA A 42 0.53 -8.00 6.29
N ALA A 43 -0.71 -8.16 6.77
CA ALA A 43 -1.78 -8.73 5.96
C ALA A 43 -2.12 -7.84 4.74
N ILE A 44 -2.14 -6.52 4.94
CA ILE A 44 -2.36 -5.55 3.86
C ILE A 44 -1.18 -5.58 2.88
N ALA A 45 0.05 -5.64 3.37
CA ALA A 45 1.25 -5.79 2.55
C ALA A 45 1.16 -7.02 1.64
N HIS A 46 0.79 -8.19 2.16
CA HIS A 46 0.59 -9.38 1.32
C HIS A 46 -0.51 -9.21 0.28
N ARG A 47 -1.64 -8.58 0.63
CA ARG A 47 -2.75 -8.32 -0.30
C ARG A 47 -2.36 -7.38 -1.43
N VAL A 48 -1.56 -6.36 -1.13
CA VAL A 48 -1.01 -5.44 -2.13
C VAL A 48 0.31 -5.93 -2.71
N GLY A 49 0.65 -7.22 -2.56
CA GLY A 49 1.76 -7.90 -3.24
C GLY A 49 3.17 -7.58 -2.75
N TYR A 50 3.32 -7.16 -1.49
CA TYR A 50 4.61 -7.07 -0.79
C TYR A 50 4.86 -8.33 0.03
N ALA A 51 6.12 -8.77 0.06
CA ALA A 51 6.54 -9.92 0.86
C ALA A 51 6.56 -9.62 2.37
N ASP A 52 6.86 -8.37 2.74
CA ASP A 52 7.10 -7.99 4.13
C ASP A 52 6.46 -6.64 4.49
N ALA A 53 5.99 -6.52 5.73
CA ALA A 53 5.39 -5.30 6.27
C ALA A 53 6.37 -4.12 6.34
N LEU A 54 7.67 -4.39 6.51
CA LEU A 54 8.72 -3.37 6.59
C LEU A 54 8.93 -2.67 5.24
N GLY A 55 9.08 -3.44 4.16
CA GLY A 55 9.22 -2.90 2.81
C GLY A 55 7.98 -2.12 2.38
N PHE A 56 6.80 -2.64 2.71
CA PHE A 56 5.54 -1.92 2.52
C PHE A 56 5.50 -0.61 3.31
N SER A 57 5.84 -0.63 4.60
CA SER A 57 5.79 0.57 5.46
C SER A 57 6.75 1.67 4.99
N ALA A 58 7.93 1.30 4.51
CA ALA A 58 8.90 2.25 3.95
C ALA A 58 8.37 2.89 2.65
N ALA A 59 7.79 2.09 1.75
CA ALA A 59 7.20 2.59 0.51
C ALA A 59 5.95 3.45 0.78
N PHE A 60 5.09 3.03 1.71
CA PHE A 60 3.91 3.77 2.13
C PHE A 60 4.28 5.11 2.75
N LYS A 61 5.29 5.16 3.62
CA LYS A 61 5.80 6.40 4.20
C LYS A 61 6.39 7.34 3.14
N ARG A 62 7.07 6.82 2.11
CA ARG A 62 7.58 7.63 1.00
C ARG A 62 6.46 8.26 0.17
N PHE A 63 5.35 7.54 0.01
CA PHE A 63 4.24 7.94 -0.83
C PHE A 63 3.25 8.86 -0.11
N HIS A 64 2.80 8.47 1.09
CA HIS A 64 1.80 9.19 1.89
C HIS A 64 2.40 10.12 2.95
N GLY A 65 3.72 10.14 3.12
CA GLY A 65 4.41 10.95 4.15
C GLY A 65 4.27 10.43 5.58
N VAL A 66 3.33 9.52 5.84
CA VAL A 66 3.03 8.96 7.17
C VAL A 66 3.17 7.45 7.21
N SER A 67 3.42 6.87 8.39
CA SER A 67 3.45 5.41 8.54
C SER A 67 2.02 4.83 8.47
N PRO A 68 1.85 3.59 7.98
CA PRO A 68 0.52 2.97 7.87
C PRO A 68 -0.20 2.86 9.21
N SER A 69 0.52 2.66 10.32
CA SER A 69 -0.06 2.67 11.67
C SER A 69 -0.57 4.06 12.08
N LYS A 70 0.16 5.13 11.75
CA LYS A 70 -0.27 6.50 12.05
C LYS A 70 -1.45 6.91 11.17
N TYR A 71 -1.46 6.51 9.90
CA TYR A 71 -2.59 6.71 8.99
C TYR A 71 -3.87 6.05 9.54
N ARG A 72 -3.78 4.81 10.03
CA ARG A 72 -4.93 4.15 10.68
C ARG A 72 -5.40 4.89 11.93
N GLN A 73 -4.47 5.34 12.76
CA GLN A 73 -4.82 6.04 14.00
C GLN A 73 -5.52 7.37 13.72
N ASP A 74 -5.08 8.09 12.69
CA ASP A 74 -5.73 9.32 12.23
C ASP A 74 -7.14 9.03 11.68
N ALA A 75 -7.27 8.01 10.83
CA ALA A 75 -8.55 7.55 10.31
C ALA A 75 -9.52 7.12 11.43
N TRP A 76 -9.03 6.45 12.47
CA TRP A 76 -9.83 6.06 13.64
C TRP A 76 -10.24 7.25 14.51
N CYS A 77 -9.36 8.25 14.63
CA CYS A 77 -9.68 9.48 15.35
C CYS A 77 -10.76 10.26 14.61
N ALA A 78 -10.62 10.41 13.28
CA ALA A 78 -11.62 11.02 12.42
C ALA A 78 -12.97 10.28 12.47
N ALA A 79 -12.95 8.94 12.35
CA ALA A 79 -14.15 8.12 12.43
C ALA A 79 -14.84 8.22 13.80
N ARG A 80 -14.09 8.29 14.90
CA ARG A 80 -14.66 8.42 16.27
C ARG A 80 -15.19 9.82 16.56
N CYS A 81 -14.55 10.88 16.04
CA CYS A 81 -15.06 12.24 16.19
C CYS A 81 -16.37 12.47 15.41
N GLY A 82 -16.61 11.75 14.31
CA GLY A 82 -17.86 11.79 13.54
C GLY A 82 -19.03 10.99 14.12
N GLN A 83 -18.82 10.18 15.17
CA GLN A 83 -19.83 9.30 15.77
C GLN A 83 -20.47 9.88 17.05
N SER A 84 -20.15 11.12 17.45
CA SER A 84 -20.66 11.77 18.67
C SER A 84 -21.67 12.90 18.40
N THR A 85 -22.49 12.79 17.36
CA THR A 85 -23.65 13.68 17.12
C THR A 85 -24.84 12.83 16.70
#